data_AF-A0A6P7JWT2-F1
#
_entry.id   AF-A0A6P7JWT2-F1
#
_cell.length_a   1.000
_cell.length_b   1.000
_cell.length_c   1.000
_cell.angle_alpha   90.00
_cell.angle_beta   90.00
_cell.angle_gamma   90.00
#
_symmetry.space_group_name_H-M   'P 1'
#
loop_
_entity.id
_entity.type
_entity.pdbx_description
1 polymer ?
#
loop_
_entity_poly.entity_id
_entity_poly.type
_entity_poly.pdbx_seq_one_letter_code
_entity_poly.pdbx_strand_id
1 'polypeptide(L)'
;MKKTVNTVWFLNLAVADFLFTAFLPLSVTYLASDFHWPFGKFMCKMNSTVAFLNLFASVYILVVISADRCVSVVWPIWAQNHRNVCKASFVSLGVWALAFILSVPYFIFRDTATYPQRVSCFNNFAFSNDYKTPSVIRLRNVRHKVMIITRFLLGFVVPFTVIISCYAVIIHRVRRNRSLASQSSRAFKIIAAIIITFFLCWAPFHIMSLLELVRFSGPSNETLIYVTTVGIPLASSLAFINSCLNPLLYVFMGQDFKDKVRKTILNVLETAFQEEQTHSQSDMKSVETRHSKDNSAHTEF
;
A
#
# COMPACT_ATOMS: atom_id res chain seq x y z
N MET A 1 20.15 13.58 1.57
CA MET A 1 20.13 12.39 2.46
C MET A 1 21.14 11.40 1.93
N LYS A 2 22.01 10.80 2.75
CA LYS A 2 22.89 9.72 2.28
C LYS A 2 22.03 8.52 1.86
N LYS A 3 22.13 8.06 0.61
CA LYS A 3 21.40 6.88 0.12
C LYS A 3 21.97 5.63 0.80
N THR A 4 21.14 4.94 1.59
CA THR A 4 21.51 3.64 2.19
C THR A 4 20.61 2.54 1.61
N VAL A 5 21.06 1.29 1.69
CA VAL A 5 20.27 0.12 1.27
C VAL A 5 18.89 0.09 1.95
N ASN A 6 18.81 0.41 3.23
CA ASN A 6 17.53 0.50 3.96
C ASN A 6 16.61 1.59 3.40
N THR A 7 17.18 2.75 3.03
CA THR A 7 16.43 3.85 2.43
C THR A 7 15.81 3.43 1.10
N VAL A 8 16.49 2.59 0.32
CA VAL A 8 15.92 2.03 -0.93
C VAL A 8 14.70 1.17 -0.63
N TRP A 9 14.79 0.26 0.36
CA TRP A 9 13.65 -0.61 0.70
C TRP A 9 12.43 0.17 1.20
N PHE A 10 12.63 1.08 2.14
CA PHE A 10 11.54 1.91 2.68
C PHE A 10 10.96 2.85 1.64
N LEU A 11 11.78 3.38 0.72
CA LEU A 11 11.29 4.20 -0.39
C LEU A 11 10.38 3.39 -1.31
N ASN A 12 10.79 2.17 -1.69
CA ASN A 12 9.94 1.32 -2.55
C ASN A 12 8.61 0.95 -1.86
N LEU A 13 8.66 0.69 -0.55
CA LEU A 13 7.45 0.43 0.24
C LEU A 13 6.52 1.66 0.26
N ALA A 14 7.08 2.84 0.52
CA ALA A 14 6.33 4.10 0.47
C ALA A 14 5.76 4.42 -0.92
N VAL A 15 6.48 4.09 -1.99
CA VAL A 15 6.00 4.25 -3.38
C VAL A 15 4.81 3.32 -3.66
N ALA A 16 4.87 2.06 -3.22
CA ALA A 16 3.76 1.11 -3.35
C ALA A 16 2.51 1.59 -2.59
N ASP A 17 2.69 2.02 -1.33
CA ASP A 17 1.62 2.55 -0.50
C ASP A 17 1.02 3.83 -1.11
N PHE A 18 1.87 4.77 -1.56
CA PHE A 18 1.43 6.01 -2.19
C PHE A 18 0.61 5.74 -3.45
N LEU A 19 1.12 4.88 -4.35
CA LEU A 19 0.42 4.50 -5.57
C LEU A 19 -0.97 3.90 -5.24
N PHE A 20 -1.05 3.04 -4.22
CA PHE A 20 -2.32 2.51 -3.78
C PHE A 20 -3.27 3.59 -3.22
N THR A 21 -2.77 4.45 -2.33
CA THR A 21 -3.58 5.52 -1.73
C THR A 21 -4.07 6.54 -2.74
N ALA A 22 -3.33 6.77 -3.84
CA ALA A 22 -3.78 7.63 -4.94
C ALA A 22 -5.01 7.07 -5.69
N PHE A 23 -5.17 5.74 -5.72
CA PHE A 23 -6.32 5.07 -6.34
C PHE A 23 -7.46 4.79 -5.35
N LEU A 24 -7.18 4.83 -4.05
CA LEU A 24 -8.16 4.58 -2.99
C LEU A 24 -9.44 5.44 -3.09
N PRO A 25 -9.40 6.73 -3.47
CA PRO A 25 -10.62 7.54 -3.64
C PRO A 25 -11.64 6.93 -4.59
N LEU A 26 -11.20 6.24 -5.67
CA LEU A 26 -12.11 5.55 -6.59
C LEU A 26 -12.91 4.45 -5.89
N SER A 27 -12.26 3.72 -4.97
CA SER A 27 -12.89 2.67 -4.18
C SER A 27 -13.84 3.26 -3.13
N VAL A 28 -13.50 4.41 -2.56
CA VAL A 28 -14.36 5.16 -1.62
C VAL A 28 -15.61 5.66 -2.33
N THR A 29 -15.48 6.28 -3.51
CA THR A 29 -16.63 6.72 -4.31
C THR A 29 -17.52 5.54 -4.70
N TYR A 30 -16.92 4.41 -5.10
CA TYR A 30 -17.68 3.20 -5.41
C TYR A 30 -18.55 2.73 -4.24
N LEU A 31 -18.02 2.76 -3.01
CA LEU A 31 -18.77 2.40 -1.81
C LEU A 31 -19.82 3.45 -1.45
N ALA A 32 -19.49 4.74 -1.54
CA ALA A 32 -20.39 5.85 -1.22
C ALA A 32 -21.57 6.00 -2.20
N SER A 33 -21.42 5.51 -3.44
CA SER A 33 -22.45 5.50 -4.46
C SER A 33 -23.20 4.16 -4.55
N ASP A 34 -23.40 3.46 -3.43
CA ASP A 34 -24.13 2.18 -3.36
C ASP A 34 -23.64 1.12 -4.36
N PHE A 35 -22.32 0.97 -4.46
CA PHE A 35 -21.65 0.04 -5.38
C PHE A 35 -21.87 0.38 -6.87
N HIS A 36 -22.01 1.67 -7.20
CA HIS A 36 -21.98 2.21 -8.55
C HIS A 36 -20.56 2.62 -8.96
N TRP A 37 -20.09 2.17 -10.12
CA TRP A 37 -18.76 2.45 -10.69
C TRP A 37 -18.86 3.39 -11.90
N PRO A 38 -18.64 4.72 -11.73
CA PRO A 38 -18.81 5.69 -12.81
C PRO A 38 -17.55 5.88 -13.68
N PHE A 39 -16.40 5.33 -13.28
CA PHE A 39 -15.09 5.66 -13.89
C PHE A 39 -14.73 4.85 -15.15
N GLY A 40 -15.68 4.05 -15.66
CA GLY A 40 -15.49 3.21 -16.83
C GLY A 40 -14.63 1.96 -16.61
N LYS A 41 -14.58 1.10 -17.64
CA LYS A 41 -13.98 -0.24 -17.58
C LYS A 41 -12.47 -0.23 -17.30
N PHE A 42 -11.73 0.69 -17.93
CA PHE A 42 -10.28 0.77 -17.76
C PHE A 42 -9.90 1.06 -16.29
N MET A 43 -10.54 2.06 -15.68
CA MET A 43 -10.29 2.41 -14.28
C MET A 43 -10.71 1.28 -13.33
N CYS A 44 -11.79 0.53 -13.62
CA CYS A 44 -12.19 -0.63 -12.81
C CYS A 44 -11.09 -1.71 -12.76
N LYS A 45 -10.50 -2.01 -13.93
CA LYS A 45 -9.37 -2.93 -14.04
C LYS A 45 -8.13 -2.39 -13.34
N MET A 46 -7.78 -1.12 -13.59
CA MET A 46 -6.59 -0.50 -13.04
C MET A 46 -6.64 -0.36 -11.50
N ASN A 47 -7.76 0.11 -10.94
CA ASN A 47 -7.96 0.23 -9.49
C ASN A 47 -7.75 -1.10 -8.76
N SER A 48 -8.34 -2.17 -9.28
CA SER A 48 -8.15 -3.52 -8.73
C SER A 48 -6.70 -3.98 -8.85
N THR A 49 -6.07 -3.72 -9.99
CA THR A 49 -4.67 -4.12 -10.25
C THR A 49 -3.69 -3.41 -9.33
N VAL A 50 -3.86 -2.11 -9.11
CA VAL A 50 -3.04 -1.31 -8.19
C VAL A 50 -3.15 -1.84 -6.75
N ALA A 51 -4.34 -2.23 -6.31
CA ALA A 51 -4.53 -2.83 -4.98
C ALA A 51 -3.71 -4.12 -4.79
N PHE A 52 -3.74 -5.04 -5.77
CA PHE A 52 -2.95 -6.28 -5.70
C PHE A 52 -1.46 -6.06 -5.96
N LEU A 53 -1.10 -5.08 -6.78
CA LEU A 53 0.30 -4.66 -6.98
C LEU A 53 0.89 -4.19 -5.66
N ASN A 54 0.16 -3.37 -4.90
CA ASN A 54 0.57 -2.95 -3.57
C ASN A 54 0.74 -4.12 -2.60
N LEU A 55 -0.21 -5.07 -2.58
CA LEU A 55 -0.09 -6.29 -1.78
C LEU A 55 1.24 -7.01 -2.05
N PHE A 56 1.49 -7.36 -3.32
CA PHE A 56 2.66 -8.14 -3.69
C PHE A 56 3.95 -7.33 -3.51
N ALA A 57 4.01 -6.09 -4.00
CA ALA A 57 5.20 -5.25 -3.85
C ALA A 57 5.56 -5.09 -2.36
N SER A 58 4.60 -4.74 -1.51
CA SER A 58 4.83 -4.53 -0.08
C SER A 58 5.31 -5.80 0.61
N VAL A 59 4.66 -6.95 0.40
CA VAL A 59 5.08 -8.20 1.08
C VAL A 59 6.45 -8.69 0.61
N TYR A 60 6.75 -8.61 -0.69
CA TYR A 60 8.04 -9.04 -1.20
C TYR A 60 9.18 -8.09 -0.81
N ILE A 61 8.90 -6.79 -0.67
CA ILE A 61 9.86 -5.85 -0.06
C ILE A 61 10.12 -6.24 1.40
N LEU A 62 9.10 -6.60 2.18
CA LEU A 62 9.29 -7.07 3.56
C LEU A 62 10.11 -8.37 3.65
N VAL A 63 9.92 -9.29 2.70
CA VAL A 63 10.74 -10.50 2.55
C VAL A 63 12.20 -10.12 2.29
N VAL A 64 12.46 -9.22 1.33
CA VAL A 64 13.81 -8.76 1.00
C VAL A 64 14.47 -8.07 2.19
N ILE A 65 13.75 -7.21 2.91
CA ILE A 65 14.27 -6.56 4.13
C ILE A 65 14.64 -7.61 5.18
N SER A 66 13.78 -8.61 5.39
CA SER A 66 14.01 -9.67 6.37
C SER A 66 15.22 -10.54 6.00
N ALA A 67 15.37 -10.87 4.72
CA ALA A 67 16.50 -11.62 4.18
C ALA A 67 17.81 -10.82 4.26
N ASP A 68 17.82 -9.55 3.85
CA ASP A 68 18.97 -8.64 3.95
C ASP A 68 19.47 -8.54 5.41
N ARG A 69 18.55 -8.53 6.38
CA ARG A 69 18.88 -8.53 7.80
C ARG A 69 19.42 -9.85 8.29
N CYS A 70 18.82 -10.97 7.88
CA CYS A 70 19.31 -12.29 8.19
C CYS A 70 20.76 -12.46 7.69
N VAL A 71 21.03 -12.10 6.44
CA VAL A 71 22.37 -12.12 5.84
C VAL A 71 23.34 -11.22 6.59
N SER A 72 22.93 -10.01 6.98
CA SER A 72 23.79 -9.08 7.74
C SER A 72 24.19 -9.62 9.12
N VAL A 73 23.34 -10.44 9.76
CA VAL A 73 23.59 -11.04 11.08
C VAL A 73 24.38 -12.35 10.97
N VAL A 74 24.10 -13.16 9.95
CA VAL A 74 24.74 -14.47 9.76
C VAL A 74 26.13 -14.32 9.13
N TRP A 75 26.28 -13.43 8.13
CA TRP A 75 27.51 -13.20 7.37
C TRP A 75 27.91 -11.72 7.34
N PRO A 76 28.39 -11.17 8.47
CA PRO A 76 28.69 -9.74 8.59
C PRO A 76 29.78 -9.25 7.63
N ILE A 77 30.84 -10.05 7.43
CA ILE A 77 31.96 -9.70 6.51
C ILE A 77 31.48 -9.63 5.06
N TRP A 78 30.67 -10.61 4.64
CA TRP A 78 30.10 -10.60 3.29
C TRP A 78 29.18 -9.40 3.08
N ALA A 79 28.30 -9.14 4.05
CA ALA A 79 27.38 -8.00 4.00
C ALA A 79 28.16 -6.67 3.91
N GLN A 80 29.23 -6.49 4.68
CA GLN A 80 30.04 -5.27 4.61
C GLN A 80 30.64 -5.03 3.21
N ASN A 81 31.09 -6.10 2.53
CA ASN A 81 31.74 -5.98 1.23
C ASN A 81 30.78 -5.96 0.04
N HIS A 82 29.61 -6.59 0.14
CA HIS A 82 28.71 -6.81 -1.01
C HIS A 82 27.41 -6.02 -0.94
N ARG A 83 27.01 -5.50 0.23
CA ARG A 83 25.75 -4.79 0.44
C ARG A 83 25.87 -3.33 -0.02
N ASN A 84 25.48 -3.08 -1.26
CA ASN A 84 25.52 -1.74 -1.86
C ASN A 84 24.15 -1.33 -2.43
N VAL A 85 24.01 -0.03 -2.69
CA VAL A 85 22.75 0.60 -3.16
C VAL A 85 22.37 0.13 -4.56
N CYS A 86 23.34 -0.12 -5.46
CA CYS A 86 23.08 -0.57 -6.83
C CYS A 86 22.40 -1.95 -6.86
N LYS A 87 22.94 -2.91 -6.09
CA LYS A 87 22.33 -4.24 -5.96
C LYS A 87 20.94 -4.16 -5.31
N ALA A 88 20.78 -3.30 -4.31
CA ALA A 88 19.48 -3.07 -3.69
C ALA A 88 18.45 -2.56 -4.72
N SER A 89 18.82 -1.60 -5.57
CA SER A 89 17.97 -1.12 -6.66
C SER A 89 17.61 -2.23 -7.67
N PHE A 90 18.56 -3.08 -8.05
CA PHE A 90 18.29 -4.18 -8.99
C PHE A 90 17.33 -5.22 -8.38
N VAL A 91 17.52 -5.56 -7.11
CA VAL A 91 16.59 -6.43 -6.38
C VAL A 91 15.21 -5.79 -6.28
N SER A 92 15.11 -4.49 -5.97
CA SER A 92 13.83 -3.77 -6.00
C SER A 92 13.14 -3.85 -7.35
N LEU A 93 13.88 -3.67 -8.45
CA LEU A 93 13.33 -3.78 -9.80
C LEU A 93 12.78 -5.19 -10.07
N GLY A 94 13.50 -6.23 -9.64
CA GLY A 94 13.03 -7.62 -9.72
C GLY A 94 11.75 -7.86 -8.91
N VAL A 95 11.66 -7.28 -7.70
CA VAL A 95 10.45 -7.35 -6.88
C VAL A 95 9.27 -6.67 -7.57
N TRP A 96 9.45 -5.48 -8.14
CA TRP A 96 8.41 -4.80 -8.89
C TRP A 96 7.97 -5.61 -10.10
N ALA A 97 8.90 -6.14 -10.89
CA ALA A 97 8.59 -6.98 -12.04
C ALA A 97 7.76 -8.22 -11.62
N LEU A 98 8.15 -8.91 -10.54
CA LEU A 98 7.40 -10.03 -10.00
C LEU A 98 6.00 -9.60 -9.52
N ALA A 99 5.89 -8.49 -8.79
CA ALA A 99 4.62 -7.96 -8.32
C ALA A 99 3.69 -7.59 -9.49
N PHE A 100 4.21 -7.00 -10.56
CA PHE A 100 3.45 -6.73 -11.77
C PHE A 100 2.94 -8.02 -12.42
N ILE A 101 3.81 -9.02 -12.62
CA ILE A 101 3.43 -10.32 -13.20
C ILE A 101 2.30 -10.97 -12.39
N LEU A 102 2.42 -10.99 -11.06
CA LEU A 102 1.41 -11.56 -10.18
C LEU A 102 0.09 -10.76 -10.17
N SER A 103 0.16 -9.46 -10.47
CA SER A 103 -1.02 -8.58 -10.56
C SER A 103 -1.75 -8.63 -11.90
N VAL A 104 -1.10 -9.08 -12.98
CA VAL A 104 -1.70 -9.14 -14.33
C VAL A 104 -3.05 -9.89 -14.38
N PRO A 105 -3.23 -11.07 -13.77
CA PRO A 105 -4.51 -11.77 -13.81
C PRO A 105 -5.67 -10.95 -13.25
N TYR A 106 -5.43 -10.09 -12.26
CA TYR A 106 -6.46 -9.22 -11.69
C TYR A 106 -6.87 -8.10 -12.64
N PHE A 107 -6.00 -7.67 -13.55
CA PHE A 107 -6.37 -6.78 -14.64
C PHE A 107 -7.25 -7.50 -15.67
N ILE A 108 -6.85 -8.72 -16.05
CA ILE A 108 -7.52 -9.50 -17.09
C ILE A 108 -8.95 -9.86 -16.65
N PHE A 109 -9.10 -10.46 -15.47
CA PHE A 109 -10.38 -10.97 -14.98
C PHE A 109 -11.33 -9.91 -14.43
N ARG A 110 -10.92 -8.64 -14.32
CA ARG A 110 -11.82 -7.57 -13.87
C ARG A 110 -12.63 -7.01 -15.03
N ASP A 111 -13.92 -6.77 -14.78
CA ASP A 111 -14.84 -6.22 -15.78
C ASP A 111 -15.94 -5.37 -15.14
N THR A 112 -16.70 -4.68 -15.98
CA THR A 112 -17.88 -3.89 -15.59
C THR A 112 -19.15 -4.53 -16.12
N ALA A 113 -20.16 -4.68 -15.25
CA ALA A 113 -21.51 -5.09 -15.64
C ALA A 113 -22.46 -3.90 -15.50
N THR A 114 -23.22 -3.62 -16.55
CA THR A 114 -24.25 -2.58 -16.55
C THR A 114 -25.58 -3.18 -16.12
N TYR A 115 -26.13 -2.67 -15.03
CA TYR A 115 -27.48 -2.92 -14.55
C TYR A 115 -28.34 -1.66 -14.76
N PRO A 116 -29.68 -1.77 -14.78
CA PRO A 116 -30.57 -0.63 -15.08
C PRO A 116 -30.34 0.62 -14.23
N GLN A 117 -29.88 0.47 -12.99
CA GLN A 117 -29.67 1.56 -12.03
C GLN A 117 -28.20 1.76 -11.65
N ARG A 118 -27.29 0.86 -12.07
CA ARG A 118 -25.87 0.95 -11.66
C ARG A 118 -24.92 0.20 -12.58
N VAL A 119 -23.68 0.68 -12.66
CA VAL A 119 -22.57 -0.10 -13.23
C VAL A 119 -21.79 -0.70 -12.07
N SER A 120 -21.57 -2.01 -12.06
CA SER A 120 -20.77 -2.68 -11.03
C SER A 120 -19.43 -3.12 -11.60
N CYS A 121 -18.34 -2.85 -10.88
CA CYS A 121 -17.02 -3.40 -11.17
C CYS A 121 -16.90 -4.75 -10.46
N PHE A 122 -16.77 -5.86 -11.19
CA PHE A 122 -16.84 -7.24 -10.66
C PHE A 122 -15.77 -8.18 -11.28
N ASN A 123 -15.59 -9.37 -10.69
CA ASN A 123 -14.69 -10.40 -11.23
C ASN A 123 -15.43 -11.22 -12.29
N ASN A 124 -14.99 -11.13 -13.54
CA ASN A 124 -15.48 -11.92 -14.65
C ASN A 124 -14.54 -13.11 -14.95
N PHE A 125 -14.62 -14.18 -14.14
CA PHE A 125 -13.81 -15.39 -14.36
C PHE A 125 -14.30 -16.26 -15.54
N ALA A 126 -15.53 -16.03 -16.02
CA ALA A 126 -16.12 -16.76 -17.14
C ALA A 126 -15.76 -16.15 -18.51
N PHE A 127 -15.40 -14.86 -18.57
CA PHE A 127 -15.35 -14.05 -19.80
C PHE A 127 -16.64 -14.13 -20.63
N SER A 128 -17.76 -14.44 -19.97
CA SER A 128 -19.04 -14.69 -20.61
C SER A 128 -20.15 -14.39 -19.62
N ASN A 129 -21.31 -13.98 -20.15
CA ASN A 129 -22.55 -13.84 -19.39
C ASN A 129 -23.34 -15.15 -19.33
N ASP A 130 -22.75 -16.27 -19.75
CA ASP A 130 -23.34 -17.59 -19.64
C ASP A 130 -23.14 -18.17 -18.24
N TYR A 131 -24.24 -18.28 -17.50
CA TYR A 131 -24.30 -18.83 -16.14
C TYR A 131 -24.98 -20.21 -16.09
N LYS A 132 -25.34 -20.79 -17.23
CA LYS A 132 -26.12 -22.03 -17.30
C LYS A 132 -25.28 -23.21 -17.79
N THR A 133 -24.34 -22.97 -18.69
CA THR A 133 -23.56 -24.05 -19.29
C THR A 133 -22.59 -24.67 -18.28
N PRO A 134 -22.65 -26.00 -18.03
CA PRO A 134 -21.81 -26.65 -17.00
C PRO A 134 -20.30 -26.48 -17.20
N SER A 135 -19.83 -26.43 -18.44
CA SER A 135 -18.41 -26.23 -18.76
C SER A 135 -17.93 -24.82 -18.38
N VAL A 136 -18.76 -23.79 -18.62
CA VAL A 136 -18.48 -22.39 -18.27
C VAL A 136 -18.47 -22.23 -16.75
N ILE A 137 -19.44 -22.82 -16.04
CA ILE A 137 -19.50 -22.83 -14.57
C ILE A 137 -18.24 -23.48 -13.98
N ARG A 138 -17.85 -24.64 -14.50
CA ARG A 138 -16.64 -25.35 -14.05
C ARG A 138 -15.39 -24.48 -14.23
N LEU A 139 -15.22 -23.89 -15.42
CA LEU A 139 -14.07 -23.04 -15.74
C LEU A 139 -14.00 -21.81 -14.81
N ARG A 140 -15.14 -21.14 -14.60
CA ARG A 140 -15.27 -20.00 -13.68
C ARG A 140 -14.85 -20.37 -12.26
N ASN A 141 -15.35 -21.50 -11.75
CA ASN A 141 -15.05 -21.95 -10.39
C ASN A 141 -13.57 -22.31 -10.23
N VAL A 142 -12.98 -23.01 -11.21
CA VAL A 142 -11.55 -23.34 -11.20
C VAL A 142 -10.70 -22.07 -11.22
N ARG A 143 -10.98 -21.12 -12.11
CA ARG A 143 -10.25 -19.85 -12.19
C ARG A 143 -10.37 -19.04 -10.90
N HIS A 144 -11.57 -18.94 -10.33
CA HIS A 144 -11.79 -18.26 -9.06
C HIS A 144 -10.96 -18.89 -7.93
N LYS A 145 -11.01 -20.23 -7.82
CA LYS A 145 -10.25 -21.00 -6.83
C LYS A 145 -8.74 -20.81 -7.00
N VAL A 146 -8.23 -20.95 -8.21
CA VAL A 146 -6.80 -20.77 -8.51
C VAL A 146 -6.35 -19.35 -8.13
N MET A 147 -7.14 -18.33 -8.44
CA MET A 147 -6.83 -16.93 -8.09
C MET A 147 -6.74 -16.72 -6.58
N ILE A 148 -7.71 -17.23 -5.81
CA ILE A 148 -7.70 -17.07 -4.34
C ILE A 148 -6.57 -17.86 -3.69
N ILE A 149 -6.37 -19.13 -4.08
CA ILE A 149 -5.33 -19.99 -3.51
C ILE A 149 -3.94 -19.46 -3.86
N THR A 150 -3.70 -19.08 -5.11
CA THR A 150 -2.40 -18.51 -5.51
C THR A 150 -2.12 -17.22 -4.78
N ARG A 151 -3.13 -16.34 -4.62
CA ARG A 151 -3.01 -15.11 -3.81
C ARG A 151 -2.65 -15.41 -2.36
N PHE A 152 -3.31 -16.39 -1.75
CA PHE A 152 -3.07 -16.76 -0.36
C PHE A 152 -1.66 -17.34 -0.18
N LEU A 153 -1.23 -18.23 -1.08
CA LEU A 153 0.10 -18.82 -1.01
C LEU A 153 1.20 -17.79 -1.23
N LEU A 154 1.12 -17.04 -2.34
CA LEU A 154 2.19 -16.13 -2.77
C LEU A 154 2.13 -14.75 -2.09
N GLY A 155 0.95 -14.30 -1.68
CA GLY A 155 0.77 -13.02 -0.99
C GLY A 155 0.83 -13.12 0.53
N PHE A 156 0.74 -14.32 1.11
CA PHE A 156 0.66 -14.49 2.57
C PHE A 156 1.56 -15.63 3.08
N VAL A 157 1.28 -16.90 2.74
CA VAL A 157 1.94 -18.06 3.37
C VAL A 157 3.44 -18.14 3.08
N VAL A 158 3.84 -18.08 1.80
CA VAL A 158 5.25 -18.15 1.40
C VAL A 158 6.02 -16.96 1.96
N PRO A 159 5.57 -15.70 1.81
CA PRO A 159 6.26 -14.58 2.43
C PRO A 159 6.36 -14.68 3.97
N PHE A 160 5.27 -15.07 4.64
CA PHE A 160 5.24 -15.23 6.10
C PHE A 160 6.27 -16.27 6.57
N THR A 161 6.28 -17.44 5.94
CA THR A 161 7.22 -18.52 6.30
C THR A 161 8.67 -18.11 6.10
N VAL A 162 9.00 -17.42 5.01
CA VAL A 162 10.37 -16.89 4.77
C VAL A 162 10.75 -15.86 5.83
N ILE A 163 9.86 -14.92 6.13
CA ILE A 163 10.10 -13.88 7.14
C ILE A 163 10.32 -14.50 8.53
N ILE A 164 9.43 -15.39 8.96
CA ILE A 164 9.54 -16.05 10.27
C ILE A 164 10.84 -16.86 10.36
N SER A 165 11.22 -17.56 9.30
CA SER A 165 12.48 -18.32 9.24
C SER A 165 13.70 -17.41 9.39
N CYS A 166 13.72 -16.27 8.67
CA CYS A 166 14.77 -15.25 8.80
C CYS A 166 14.87 -14.73 10.25
N TYR A 167 13.74 -14.41 10.87
CA TYR A 167 13.70 -13.91 12.24
C TYR A 167 14.10 -14.96 13.28
N ALA A 168 13.72 -16.22 13.08
CA ALA A 168 14.15 -17.32 13.93
C ALA A 168 15.67 -17.49 13.90
N VAL A 169 16.28 -17.43 12.72
CA VAL A 169 17.74 -17.48 12.55
C VAL A 169 18.42 -16.29 13.23
N ILE A 170 17.90 -15.07 13.05
CA ILE A 170 18.42 -13.86 13.71
C ILE A 170 18.37 -14.01 15.23
N ILE A 171 17.22 -14.41 15.79
CA ILE A 171 17.03 -14.56 17.25
C ILE A 171 18.00 -15.61 17.79
N HIS A 172 18.14 -16.76 17.11
CA HIS A 172 19.06 -17.81 17.50
C HIS A 172 20.53 -17.31 17.51
N ARG A 173 20.95 -16.59 16.47
CA ARG A 173 22.31 -16.05 16.36
C ARG A 173 22.60 -14.97 17.41
N VAL A 174 21.65 -14.08 17.67
CA VAL A 174 21.77 -13.01 18.68
C VAL A 174 21.83 -13.59 20.09
N ARG A 175 21.02 -14.61 20.40
CA ARG A 175 21.06 -15.29 21.71
C ARG A 175 22.40 -15.98 21.96
N ARG A 176 23.00 -16.57 20.92
CA ARG A 176 24.30 -17.26 21.03
C ARG A 176 25.46 -16.29 21.22
N ASN A 177 25.39 -15.09 20.64
CA ASN A 177 26.45 -14.07 20.72
C ASN A 177 25.95 -12.83 21.45
N ARG A 178 26.16 -12.76 22.77
CA ARG A 178 25.69 -11.64 23.62
C ARG A 178 26.21 -10.26 23.20
N SER A 179 27.34 -10.16 22.49
CA SER A 179 27.84 -8.89 21.95
C SER A 179 26.97 -8.32 20.81
N LEU A 180 26.21 -9.15 20.10
CA LEU A 180 25.24 -8.72 19.08
C LEU A 180 23.89 -8.31 19.69
N ALA A 181 23.60 -8.74 20.92
CA ALA A 181 22.35 -8.41 21.61
C ALA A 181 22.30 -6.93 22.04
N SER A 182 23.43 -6.34 22.47
CA SER A 182 23.53 -4.90 22.74
C SER A 182 23.42 -4.04 21.47
N GLN A 183 23.68 -4.64 20.31
CA GLN A 183 23.57 -4.01 18.99
C GLN A 183 22.17 -4.18 18.35
N SER A 184 21.18 -4.71 19.07
CA SER A 184 19.77 -4.81 18.63
C SER A 184 19.23 -3.43 18.28
N SER A 185 19.42 -3.04 17.02
CA SER A 185 19.13 -1.70 16.53
C SER A 185 17.64 -1.39 16.60
N ARG A 186 17.29 -0.14 16.94
CA ARG A 186 15.94 0.43 16.82
C ARG A 186 15.27 0.02 15.49
N ALA A 187 16.04 0.01 14.38
CA ALA A 187 15.59 -0.44 13.07
C ALA A 187 15.00 -1.85 13.03
N PHE A 188 15.50 -2.79 13.84
CA PHE A 188 14.94 -4.15 13.91
C PHE A 188 13.54 -4.17 14.51
N LYS A 189 13.32 -3.42 15.61
CA LYS A 189 11.99 -3.26 16.22
C LYS A 189 10.99 -2.63 15.26
N ILE A 190 11.45 -1.65 14.46
CA ILE A 190 10.65 -0.99 13.43
C ILE A 190 10.18 -2.00 12.38
N ILE A 191 11.12 -2.75 11.81
CA ILE A 191 10.80 -3.71 10.75
C ILE A 191 9.86 -4.80 11.30
N ALA A 192 10.10 -5.29 12.52
CA ALA A 192 9.22 -6.25 13.17
C ALA A 192 7.79 -5.70 13.35
N ALA A 193 7.64 -4.44 13.78
CA ALA A 193 6.34 -3.79 13.91
C ALA A 193 5.62 -3.67 12.56
N ILE A 194 6.32 -3.26 11.48
CA ILE A 194 5.74 -3.17 10.14
C ILE A 194 5.28 -4.55 9.65
N ILE A 195 6.08 -5.60 9.87
CA ILE A 195 5.73 -6.97 9.52
C ILE A 195 4.48 -7.43 10.27
N ILE A 196 4.42 -7.20 11.59
CA ILE A 196 3.27 -7.58 12.40
C ILE A 196 2.01 -6.85 11.93
N THR A 197 2.09 -5.53 11.73
CA THR A 197 0.98 -4.72 11.21
C THR A 197 0.51 -5.23 9.84
N PHE A 198 1.44 -5.53 8.93
CA PHE A 198 1.12 -6.08 7.62
C PHE A 198 0.29 -7.37 7.74
N PHE A 199 0.78 -8.36 8.48
CA PHE A 199 0.09 -9.64 8.59
C PHE A 199 -1.23 -9.53 9.36
N LEU A 200 -1.32 -8.68 10.38
CA LEU A 200 -2.57 -8.42 11.10
C LEU A 200 -3.62 -7.75 10.20
N CYS A 201 -3.22 -6.81 9.34
CA CYS A 201 -4.12 -6.14 8.43
C CYS A 201 -4.59 -7.05 7.28
N TRP A 202 -3.69 -7.88 6.74
CA TRP A 202 -3.99 -8.72 5.57
C TRP A 202 -4.59 -10.08 5.92
N ALA A 203 -4.33 -10.65 7.10
CA ALA A 203 -4.85 -11.97 7.48
C ALA A 203 -6.38 -12.05 7.41
N PRO A 204 -7.17 -11.07 7.93
CA PRO A 204 -8.63 -11.12 7.83
C PRO A 204 -9.11 -11.17 6.39
N PHE A 205 -8.46 -10.43 5.47
CA PHE A 205 -8.83 -10.44 4.05
C PHE A 205 -8.60 -11.81 3.43
N HIS A 206 -7.47 -12.45 3.70
CA HIS A 206 -7.19 -13.79 3.21
C HIS A 206 -8.14 -14.83 3.81
N ILE A 207 -8.46 -14.75 5.10
CA ILE A 207 -9.42 -15.65 5.76
C ILE A 207 -10.81 -15.51 5.11
N MET A 208 -11.32 -14.28 4.94
CA MET A 208 -12.60 -14.04 4.30
C MET A 208 -12.63 -14.53 2.85
N SER A 209 -11.53 -14.40 2.12
CA SER A 209 -11.39 -14.95 0.76
C SER A 209 -11.45 -16.48 0.73
N LEU A 210 -10.88 -17.16 1.73
CA LEU A 210 -10.95 -18.62 1.84
C LEU A 210 -12.37 -19.08 2.20
N LEU A 211 -13.05 -18.34 3.09
CA LEU A 211 -14.46 -18.59 3.42
C LEU A 211 -15.38 -18.41 2.20
N GLU A 212 -15.07 -17.45 1.32
CA GLU A 212 -15.78 -17.28 0.04
C GLU A 212 -15.67 -18.54 -0.84
N LEU A 213 -14.51 -19.22 -0.88
CA LEU A 213 -14.38 -20.48 -1.61
C LEU A 213 -15.26 -21.59 -1.03
N VAL A 214 -15.37 -21.67 0.30
CA VAL A 214 -16.24 -22.64 0.98
C VAL A 214 -17.69 -22.37 0.62
N ARG A 215 -18.11 -21.10 0.62
CA ARG A 215 -19.46 -20.67 0.23
C ARG A 215 -19.84 -21.13 -1.18
N PHE A 216 -18.93 -21.04 -2.14
CA PHE A 216 -19.20 -21.43 -3.53
C PHE A 216 -19.01 -22.93 -3.82
N SER A 217 -18.42 -23.69 -2.90
CA SER A 217 -18.15 -25.12 -3.08
C SER A 217 -19.07 -26.04 -2.27
N GLY A 218 -19.69 -25.52 -1.21
CA GLY A 218 -20.59 -26.25 -0.32
C GLY A 218 -22.08 -25.94 -0.56
N PRO A 219 -22.98 -26.60 0.18
CA PRO A 219 -24.40 -26.24 0.19
C PRO A 219 -24.61 -24.79 0.66
N SER A 220 -25.69 -24.16 0.20
CA SER A 220 -26.04 -22.80 0.60
C SER A 220 -26.21 -22.71 2.13
N ASN A 221 -25.46 -21.80 2.74
CA ASN A 221 -25.51 -21.53 4.18
C ASN A 221 -25.71 -20.03 4.38
N GLU A 222 -26.87 -19.65 4.91
CA GLU A 222 -27.26 -18.25 5.11
C GLU A 222 -26.29 -17.50 6.02
N THR A 223 -25.81 -18.14 7.09
CA THR A 223 -24.81 -17.54 7.98
C THR A 223 -23.52 -17.24 7.24
N LEU A 224 -23.04 -18.17 6.41
CA LEU A 224 -21.82 -17.97 5.62
C LEU A 224 -21.99 -16.89 4.55
N ILE A 225 -23.18 -16.78 3.95
CA ILE A 225 -23.54 -15.69 3.02
C ILE A 225 -23.47 -14.35 3.75
N TYR A 226 -24.10 -14.23 4.92
CA TYR A 226 -24.09 -13.01 5.73
C TYR A 226 -22.67 -12.62 6.15
N VAL A 227 -21.92 -13.56 6.74
CA VAL A 227 -20.54 -13.35 7.21
C VAL A 227 -19.62 -12.91 6.07
N THR A 228 -19.69 -13.55 4.90
CA THR A 228 -18.83 -13.15 3.76
C THR A 228 -19.25 -11.80 3.17
N THR A 229 -20.55 -11.49 3.12
CA THR A 229 -21.06 -10.23 2.56
C THR A 229 -20.64 -9.02 3.40
N VAL A 230 -20.65 -9.14 4.73
CA VAL A 230 -20.21 -8.07 5.65
C VAL A 230 -18.69 -8.12 5.88
N GLY A 231 -18.13 -9.32 6.00
CA GLY A 231 -16.75 -9.54 6.38
C GLY A 231 -15.74 -9.16 5.30
N ILE A 232 -16.04 -9.40 4.01
CA ILE A 232 -15.10 -9.07 2.92
C ILE A 232 -14.84 -7.55 2.83
N PRO A 233 -15.86 -6.66 2.82
CA PRO A 233 -15.64 -5.22 2.84
C PRO A 233 -14.83 -4.75 4.06
N LEU A 234 -15.19 -5.20 5.26
CA LEU A 234 -14.48 -4.83 6.49
C LEU A 234 -13.01 -5.29 6.48
N ALA A 235 -12.76 -6.53 6.06
CA ALA A 235 -11.42 -7.07 5.96
C ALA A 235 -10.59 -6.38 4.87
N SER A 236 -11.23 -5.97 3.76
CA SER A 236 -10.58 -5.19 2.71
C SER A 236 -10.19 -3.80 3.21
N SER A 237 -11.08 -3.12 3.93
CA SER A 237 -10.79 -1.82 4.56
C SER A 237 -9.63 -1.91 5.55
N LEU A 238 -9.58 -2.98 6.36
CA LEU A 238 -8.46 -3.21 7.27
C LEU A 238 -7.13 -3.45 6.52
N ALA A 239 -7.15 -4.19 5.42
CA ALA A 239 -5.98 -4.35 4.56
C ALA A 239 -5.53 -3.02 3.95
N PHE A 240 -6.46 -2.13 3.61
CA PHE A 240 -6.16 -0.81 3.05
C PHE A 240 -5.54 0.15 4.08
N ILE A 241 -5.95 0.05 5.35
CA ILE A 241 -5.37 0.81 6.47
C ILE A 241 -3.86 0.55 6.60
N ASN A 242 -3.37 -0.64 6.24
CA ASN A 242 -1.93 -0.95 6.26
C ASN A 242 -1.09 0.09 5.52
N SER A 243 -1.52 0.49 4.32
CA SER A 243 -0.80 1.48 3.50
C SER A 243 -0.79 2.87 4.15
N CYS A 244 -1.81 3.21 4.93
CA CYS A 244 -1.88 4.46 5.69
C CYS A 244 -1.03 4.44 6.97
N LEU A 245 -0.80 3.25 7.55
CA LEU A 245 -0.01 3.09 8.78
C LEU A 245 1.49 3.17 8.52
N ASN A 246 1.97 2.78 7.33
CA ASN A 246 3.40 2.75 7.01
C ASN A 246 4.08 4.13 7.18
N PRO A 247 3.56 5.25 6.64
CA PRO A 247 4.09 6.59 6.89
C PRO A 247 4.11 7.01 8.37
N LEU A 248 3.05 6.69 9.11
CA LEU A 248 2.97 6.99 10.55
C LEU A 248 4.05 6.22 11.32
N LEU A 249 4.23 4.94 11.01
CA LEU A 249 5.29 4.12 11.59
C LEU A 249 6.67 4.72 11.29
N TYR A 250 6.93 5.22 10.07
CA TYR A 250 8.21 5.88 9.77
C TYR A 250 8.43 7.18 10.55
N VAL A 251 7.38 8.00 10.71
CA VAL A 251 7.45 9.28 11.45
C VAL A 251 7.59 9.06 12.95
N PHE A 252 6.81 8.17 13.57
CA PHE A 252 6.93 7.90 15.00
C PHE A 252 8.28 7.28 15.36
N MET A 253 8.95 6.65 14.40
CA MET A 253 10.13 5.83 14.67
C MET A 253 11.48 6.46 14.29
N GLY A 254 11.54 7.59 13.56
CA GLY A 254 12.76 8.38 13.36
C GLY A 254 12.75 9.69 14.14
N GLN A 255 13.57 9.85 15.19
CA GLN A 255 13.73 11.16 15.86
C GLN A 255 14.31 12.21 14.90
N ASP A 256 15.34 11.84 14.12
CA ASP A 256 15.90 12.72 13.08
C ASP A 256 14.92 13.01 11.93
N PHE A 257 13.94 12.13 11.69
CA PHE A 257 12.91 12.31 10.67
C PHE A 257 11.76 13.17 11.18
N LYS A 258 11.37 13.05 12.45
CA LYS A 258 10.43 13.96 13.11
C LYS A 258 10.92 15.40 13.02
N ASP A 259 12.16 15.66 13.40
CA ASP A 259 12.70 17.01 13.42
C ASP A 259 12.82 17.59 12.01
N LYS A 260 13.12 16.74 11.02
CA LYS A 260 13.24 17.18 9.63
C LYS A 260 11.90 17.38 8.94
N VAL A 261 10.94 16.47 9.11
CA VAL A 261 9.56 16.62 8.59
C VAL A 261 8.87 17.78 9.27
N ARG A 262 9.01 17.93 10.59
CA ARG A 262 8.50 19.09 11.33
C ARG A 262 9.12 20.38 10.79
N LYS A 263 10.44 20.43 10.56
CA LYS A 263 11.07 21.60 9.91
C LYS A 263 10.57 21.85 8.49
N THR A 264 10.39 20.82 7.67
CA THR A 264 9.90 20.99 6.29
C THR A 264 8.45 21.44 6.25
N ILE A 265 7.57 20.85 7.07
CA ILE A 265 6.16 21.26 7.18
C ILE A 265 6.05 22.67 7.78
N LEU A 266 6.83 22.98 8.83
CA LEU A 266 6.87 24.33 9.40
C LEU A 266 7.38 25.34 8.39
N ASN A 267 8.45 25.04 7.64
CA ASN A 267 8.94 25.95 6.61
C ASN A 267 7.93 26.13 5.46
N VAL A 268 7.22 25.07 5.04
CA VAL A 268 6.19 25.17 4.00
C VAL A 268 4.98 25.98 4.49
N LEU A 269 4.55 25.76 5.75
CA LEU A 269 3.50 26.56 6.38
C LEU A 269 3.95 28.01 6.54
N GLU A 270 5.17 28.27 7.01
CA GLU A 270 5.74 29.61 7.16
C GLU A 270 5.88 30.31 5.82
N THR A 271 6.29 29.61 4.76
CA THR A 271 6.33 30.15 3.40
C THR A 271 4.93 30.47 2.89
N ALA A 272 3.94 29.59 3.14
CA ALA A 272 2.54 29.83 2.74
C ALA A 272 1.90 31.00 3.51
N PHE A 273 2.21 31.16 4.81
CA PHE A 273 1.75 32.30 5.62
C PHE A 273 2.49 33.60 5.27
N GLN A 274 3.75 33.54 4.84
CA GLN A 274 4.49 34.70 4.35
C GLN A 274 4.01 35.16 2.96
N GLU A 275 3.60 34.24 2.08
CA GLU A 275 2.97 34.60 0.80
C GLU A 275 1.66 35.37 0.99
N GLU A 276 0.82 35.01 1.98
CA GLU A 276 -0.40 35.76 2.30
C GLU A 276 -0.12 37.16 2.91
N GLN A 277 0.91 37.29 3.75
CA GLN A 277 1.27 38.57 4.38
C GLN A 277 1.91 39.56 3.40
N THR A 278 2.67 39.07 2.43
CA THR A 278 3.33 39.92 1.42
C THR A 278 2.31 40.47 0.41
N HIS A 279 1.30 39.67 0.03
CA HIS A 279 0.23 40.11 -0.87
C HIS A 279 -0.71 41.13 -0.23
N SER A 280 -1.04 40.95 1.06
CA SER A 280 -1.89 41.90 1.80
C SER A 280 -1.19 43.22 2.12
N GLN A 281 0.13 43.23 2.37
CA GLN A 281 0.91 44.47 2.52
C GLN A 281 1.15 45.21 1.18
N SER A 282 1.32 44.50 0.06
CA SER A 282 1.44 45.15 -1.25
C SER A 282 0.13 45.79 -1.70
N ASP A 283 -1.00 45.13 -1.44
CA ASP A 283 -2.31 45.68 -1.78
C ASP A 283 -2.65 46.90 -0.92
N MET A 284 -2.34 46.87 0.38
CA MET A 284 -2.56 48.00 1.29
C MET A 284 -1.67 49.21 0.95
N LYS A 285 -0.40 48.99 0.57
CA LYS A 285 0.47 50.07 0.04
C LYS A 285 -0.02 50.61 -1.30
N SER A 286 -0.55 49.76 -2.19
CA SER A 286 -1.08 50.21 -3.48
C SER A 286 -2.34 51.08 -3.32
N VAL A 287 -3.17 50.79 -2.31
CA VAL A 287 -4.36 51.58 -1.96
C VAL A 287 -3.97 52.90 -1.30
N GLU A 288 -3.02 52.92 -0.37
CA GLU A 288 -2.48 54.17 0.22
C GLU A 288 -1.84 55.08 -0.83
N THR A 289 -1.08 54.51 -1.78
CA THR A 289 -0.43 55.30 -2.85
C THR A 289 -1.46 55.89 -3.84
N ARG A 290 -2.61 55.23 -4.03
CA ARG A 290 -3.72 55.77 -4.84
C ARG A 290 -4.49 56.86 -4.09
N HIS A 291 -4.75 56.68 -2.80
CA HIS A 291 -5.47 57.67 -2.00
C HIS A 291 -4.65 58.95 -1.76
N SER A 292 -3.33 58.84 -1.62
CA SER A 292 -2.44 60.00 -1.55
C SER A 292 -2.36 60.80 -2.84
N LYS A 293 -2.60 60.18 -4.02
CA LYS A 293 -2.62 60.89 -5.31
C LYS A 293 -3.94 61.62 -5.57
N ASP A 294 -5.07 61.07 -5.15
CA ASP A 294 -6.37 61.73 -5.29
C ASP A 294 -6.53 62.93 -4.35
N ASN A 295 -6.01 62.87 -3.12
CA ASN A 295 -6.08 64.01 -2.20
C ASN A 295 -5.18 65.19 -2.60
N SER A 296 -4.11 64.96 -3.37
CA SER A 296 -3.26 66.04 -3.92
C SER A 296 -3.83 66.73 -5.17
N ALA A 297 -4.88 66.19 -5.79
CA ALA A 297 -5.49 66.77 -6.98
C ALA A 297 -6.66 67.73 -6.67
N HIS A 298 -7.07 67.87 -5.40
CA HIS A 298 -8.20 68.69 -4.99
C HIS A 298 -7.83 69.96 -4.20
N THR A 299 -6.57 70.39 -4.21
CA THR A 299 -6.11 71.60 -3.47
C THR A 299 -5.43 72.65 -4.34
N GLU A 300 -5.71 72.69 -5.64
CA GLU A 300 -5.38 73.82 -6.51
C GLU A 300 -6.62 74.31 -7.25
N PHE A 301 -7.39 75.16 -6.58
CA PHE A 301 -8.22 76.21 -7.18
C PHE A 301 -8.35 77.37 -6.19
#